data_AF-A0A8H5CGJ3-F1
#
_entry.id   AF-A0A8H5CGJ3-F1
#
_cell.length_a   1.000
_cell.length_b   1.000
_cell.length_c   1.000
_cell.angle_alpha   90.00
_cell.angle_beta   90.00
_cell.angle_gamma   90.00
#
_symmetry.space_group_name_H-M   'P 1'
#
loop_
_entity.id
_entity.type
_entity.pdbx_description
1 polymer ?
#
loop_
_entity_poly.entity_id
_entity_poly.type
_entity_poly.pdbx_seq_one_letter_code
_entity_poly.pdbx_strand_id
1 'polypeptide(L)'
;MAKSGLQKEVLALYRRALRMVKTKPPPAQPKFRLFVQYTFHTNAKSLSPRNVSAIEHLIRKGTRQIELYEDPAVTDCWVSQTMRTWQAANRVPPPSTSPISPQT
;
A
#
# COMPACT_ATOMS: atom_id res chain seq x y z
N MET A 1 0.16 15.07 20.66
CA MET A 1 -0.55 13.91 21.23
C MET A 1 0.27 12.64 21.00
N ALA A 2 0.53 11.86 22.05
CA ALA A 2 1.24 10.60 21.93
C ALA A 2 0.42 9.59 21.11
N LYS A 3 1.06 8.87 20.19
CA LYS A 3 0.40 7.77 19.46
C LYS A 3 0.07 6.65 20.44
N SER A 4 -1.16 6.14 20.40
CA SER A 4 -1.54 4.97 21.22
C SER A 4 -0.66 3.76 20.87
N GLY A 5 -0.54 2.78 21.78
CA GLY A 5 0.23 1.55 21.53
C GLY A 5 -0.16 0.90 20.20
N LEU A 6 -1.46 0.75 19.98
CA LEU A 6 -2.04 0.20 18.75
C LEU A 6 -1.68 1.01 17.49
N GLN A 7 -1.71 2.34 17.55
CA GLN A 7 -1.29 3.17 16.42
C GLN A 7 0.20 2.97 16.08
N LYS A 8 1.05 2.76 17.09
CA LYS A 8 2.48 2.47 16.86
C LYS A 8 2.66 1.13 16.15
N GLU A 9 1.88 0.11 16.51
CA GLU A 9 1.91 -1.20 15.87
C GLU A 9 1.47 -1.14 14.41
N VAL A 10 0.36 -0.45 14.10
CA VAL A 10 -0.10 -0.26 12.71
C VAL A 10 0.99 0.41 11.87
N LEU A 11 1.64 1.45 12.40
CA LEU A 11 2.73 2.14 11.69
C LEU A 11 3.99 1.27 11.56
N ALA A 12 4.29 0.45 12.57
CA ALA A 12 5.41 -0.49 12.49
C ALA A 12 5.16 -1.53 11.40
N LEU A 13 3.94 -2.06 11.31
CA LEU A 13 3.53 -3.00 10.28
C LEU A 13 3.60 -2.37 8.88
N TYR A 14 3.11 -1.14 8.72
CA TYR A 14 3.20 -0.41 7.45
C TYR A 14 4.66 -0.21 7.01
N ARG A 15 5.55 0.20 7.92
CA ARG A 15 6.97 0.35 7.62
C ARG A 15 7.63 -0.99 7.26
N ARG A 16 7.26 -2.09 7.93
CA ARG A 16 7.73 -3.45 7.58
C ARG A 16 7.30 -3.81 6.16
N ALA A 17 6.03 -3.59 5.82
CA ALA A 17 5.52 -3.82 4.46
C ALA A 17 6.30 -3.04 3.39
N LEU A 18 6.59 -1.76 3.64
CA LEU A 18 7.39 -0.95 2.70
C LEU A 18 8.85 -1.40 2.59
N ARG A 19 9.43 -1.99 3.64
CA ARG A 19 10.76 -2.61 3.57
C ARG A 19 10.71 -3.91 2.76
N MET A 20 9.71 -4.75 2.99
CA MET A 20 9.48 -5.96 2.18
C MET A 20 9.36 -5.62 0.69
N VAL A 21 8.64 -4.54 0.33
CA VAL A 21 8.55 -4.11 -1.08
C VAL A 21 9.93 -3.90 -1.72
N LYS A 22 10.92 -3.40 -0.97
CA LYS A 22 12.28 -3.16 -1.47
C LYS A 22 13.08 -4.44 -1.71
N THR A 23 12.67 -5.57 -1.12
CA THR A 23 13.33 -6.87 -1.35
C THR A 23 12.83 -7.56 -2.62
N LYS A 24 11.77 -7.05 -3.25
CA LYS A 24 11.17 -7.62 -4.46
C LYS A 24 11.88 -7.18 -5.73
N PRO A 25 11.79 -7.97 -6.83
CA PRO A 25 12.36 -7.59 -8.12
C PRO A 25 11.89 -6.19 -8.54
N PRO A 26 12.78 -5.32 -9.06
CA PRO A 26 12.44 -3.96 -9.48
C PRO A 26 11.14 -3.81 -10.30
N PRO A 27 10.84 -4.67 -11.30
CA PRO A 27 9.60 -4.53 -12.07
C PRO A 27 8.33 -4.85 -11.27
N ALA A 28 8.43 -5.65 -10.20
CA ALA A 28 7.29 -6.02 -9.35
C ALA A 28 7.06 -5.02 -8.19
N GLN A 29 8.07 -4.27 -7.76
CA GLN A 29 7.96 -3.34 -6.62
C GLN A 29 6.80 -2.35 -6.73
N PRO A 30 6.46 -1.76 -7.90
CA PRO A 30 5.31 -0.86 -8.03
C PRO A 30 3.98 -1.54 -7.69
N LYS A 31 3.82 -2.83 -8.04
CA LYS A 31 2.60 -3.59 -7.74
C LYS A 31 2.48 -3.84 -6.23
N PHE A 32 3.54 -4.32 -5.59
CA PHE A 32 3.56 -4.53 -4.14
C PHE A 32 3.33 -3.21 -3.38
N ARG A 33 3.95 -2.11 -3.83
CA ARG A 33 3.74 -0.79 -3.24
C ARG A 33 2.28 -0.35 -3.34
N LEU A 34 1.68 -0.48 -4.52
CA LEU A 34 0.28 -0.16 -4.75
C LEU A 34 -0.63 -1.00 -3.86
N PHE A 35 -0.42 -2.32 -3.83
CA PHE A 35 -1.17 -3.23 -2.97
C PHE A 35 -1.13 -2.77 -1.50
N VAL A 36 0.06 -2.55 -0.95
CA VAL A 36 0.25 -2.11 0.44
C VAL A 36 -0.44 -0.76 0.69
N GLN A 37 -0.20 0.24 -0.16
CA GLN A 37 -0.77 1.58 0.02
C GLN A 37 -2.30 1.55 -0.02
N TYR A 38 -2.88 0.86 -1.01
CA TYR A 38 -4.32 0.72 -1.15
C TYR A 38 -4.93 0.03 0.06
N THR A 39 -4.38 -1.11 0.50
CA THR A 39 -4.93 -1.88 1.61
C THR A 39 -4.93 -1.08 2.91
N PHE A 40 -3.84 -0.41 3.25
CA PHE A 40 -3.78 0.43 4.46
C PHE A 40 -4.73 1.63 4.37
N HIS A 41 -4.81 2.29 3.20
CA HIS A 41 -5.72 3.41 2.99
C HIS A 41 -7.19 2.99 3.12
N THR A 42 -7.61 1.92 2.46
CA THR A 42 -8.98 1.41 2.50
C THR A 42 -9.37 1.00 3.92
N ASN A 43 -8.50 0.28 4.63
CA ASN A 43 -8.76 -0.11 6.02
C ASN A 43 -8.88 1.12 6.93
N ALA A 44 -7.98 2.10 6.80
CA ALA A 44 -8.03 3.34 7.58
C ALA A 44 -9.29 4.18 7.32
N LYS A 45 -9.82 4.16 6.09
CA LYS A 45 -11.08 4.84 5.74
C LYS A 45 -12.32 4.10 6.24
N SER A 46 -12.28 2.77 6.26
CA SER A 46 -13.44 1.93 6.61
C SER A 46 -13.63 1.72 8.11
N LEU A 47 -12.57 1.85 8.92
CA LEU A 47 -12.61 1.51 10.34
C LEU A 47 -12.55 2.73 11.25
N SER A 48 -13.41 2.72 12.27
CA SER A 48 -13.30 3.67 13.38
C SER A 48 -12.08 3.33 14.25
N PRO A 49 -11.27 4.32 14.66
CA PRO A 49 -10.16 4.12 15.60
C PRO A 49 -10.59 3.51 16.95
N ARG A 50 -11.89 3.57 17.28
CA ARG A 50 -12.46 2.97 18.50
C ARG A 50 -12.67 1.45 18.40
N ASN A 51 -12.67 0.89 17.20
CA ASN A 51 -12.87 -0.55 16.99
C ASN A 51 -11.54 -1.31 17.13
N VAL A 52 -11.05 -1.38 18.38
CA VAL A 52 -9.74 -1.95 18.72
C VAL A 52 -9.61 -3.41 18.27
N SER A 53 -10.62 -4.24 18.54
CA SER A 53 -10.62 -5.67 18.20
C SER A 53 -10.49 -5.92 16.69
N ALA A 54 -11.19 -5.13 15.86
CA ALA A 54 -11.06 -5.23 14.40
C ALA A 54 -9.66 -4.82 13.91
N ILE A 55 -9.08 -3.77 14.51
CA ILE A 55 -7.73 -3.31 14.17
C ILE A 55 -6.70 -4.39 14.54
N GLU A 56 -6.79 -4.98 15.73
CA GLU A 56 -5.92 -6.08 16.15
C GLU A 56 -6.03 -7.30 15.24
N HIS A 57 -7.25 -7.65 14.83
CA HIS A 57 -7.46 -8.72 13.85
C HIS A 57 -6.73 -8.42 12.52
N LEU A 58 -6.85 -7.19 12.01
CA LEU A 58 -6.17 -6.77 10.79
C LEU A 58 -4.65 -6.72 10.94
N ILE A 59 -4.12 -6.31 12.10
CA ILE A 59 -2.69 -6.36 12.38
C ILE A 59 -2.18 -7.80 12.30
N ARG A 60 -2.88 -8.75 12.95
CA ARG A 60 -2.51 -10.17 12.89
C ARG A 60 -2.56 -10.72 11.46
N LYS A 61 -3.64 -10.41 10.72
CA LYS A 61 -3.80 -10.82 9.31
C LYS A 61 -2.69 -10.24 8.42
N GLY A 62 -2.43 -8.94 8.55
CA GLY A 62 -1.42 -8.23 7.77
C GLY A 62 0.00 -8.71 8.09
N THR A 63 0.28 -9.06 9.35
CA THR A 63 1.57 -9.63 9.77
C THR A 63 1.85 -10.94 9.04
N ARG A 64 0.90 -11.88 9.06
CA ARG A 64 1.02 -13.16 8.34
C ARG A 64 1.18 -12.96 6.83
N GLN A 65 0.46 -12.00 6.27
CA GLN A 65 0.56 -11.70 4.84
C GLN A 65 1.94 -11.13 4.46
N ILE A 66 2.51 -10.28 5.30
CA ILE A 66 3.86 -9.73 5.08
C ILE A 66 4.91 -10.82 5.24
N GLU A 67 4.77 -11.72 6.23
CA GLU A 67 5.67 -12.87 6.39
C GLU A 67 5.71 -13.75 5.14
N LEU A 68 4.55 -14.07 4.56
CA LEU A 68 4.47 -14.79 3.28
C LEU A 68 5.17 -14.01 2.16
N TYR A 69 4.95 -12.71 2.09
CA TYR A 69 5.59 -11.86 1.09
C TYR A 69 7.06 -11.56 1.42
N GLU A 70 7.61 -11.90 2.58
CA GLU A 70 9.04 -11.77 2.83
C GLU A 70 9.84 -12.93 2.22
N ASP A 71 9.18 -14.04 1.89
CA ASP A 71 9.77 -15.16 1.16
C ASP A 71 10.33 -14.69 -0.21
N PRO A 72 11.64 -14.92 -0.48
CA PRO A 72 12.26 -14.61 -1.77
C PRO A 72 11.60 -15.31 -2.97
N ALA A 73 10.97 -16.47 -2.78
CA ALA A 73 10.26 -17.18 -3.83
C ALA A 73 9.02 -16.43 -4.34
N VAL A 74 8.45 -15.54 -3.52
CA VAL A 74 7.32 -14.70 -3.92
C VAL A 74 7.82 -13.47 -4.66
N THR A 75 7.80 -13.52 -6.00
CA THR A 75 8.40 -12.48 -6.86
C THR A 75 7.40 -11.49 -7.45
N ASP A 76 6.11 -11.81 -7.47
CA ASP A 76 5.04 -10.96 -8.02
C ASP A 76 3.81 -10.94 -7.11
N CYS A 77 2.94 -9.95 -7.29
CA CYS A 77 1.63 -9.92 -6.64
C CYS A 77 0.54 -9.44 -7.60
N TRP A 78 -0.68 -9.92 -7.37
CA TRP A 78 -1.84 -9.48 -8.12
C TRP A 78 -2.33 -8.11 -7.64
N VAL A 79 -2.76 -7.27 -8.58
CA VAL A 79 -3.31 -5.94 -8.34
C VAL A 79 -4.56 -5.79 -9.19
N SER A 80 -5.69 -5.48 -8.55
CA SER A 80 -6.99 -5.33 -9.20
C SER A 80 -7.08 -4.06 -10.05
N GLN A 81 -8.06 -4.01 -10.95
CA GLN A 81 -8.34 -2.80 -11.72
C GLN A 81 -8.72 -1.62 -10.81
N THR A 82 -9.49 -1.86 -9.74
CA THR A 82 -9.84 -0.85 -8.73
C THR A 82 -8.62 -0.24 -8.04
N MET A 83 -7.58 -1.04 -7.78
CA MET A 83 -6.33 -0.53 -7.21
C MET A 83 -5.60 0.37 -8.21
N ARG A 84 -5.56 -0.03 -9.49
CA ARG A 84 -4.92 0.76 -10.55
C ARG A 84 -5.63 2.09 -10.78
N THR A 85 -6.96 2.10 -10.80
CA THR A 85 -7.75 3.33 -10.92
C THR A 85 -7.57 4.23 -9.71
N TRP A 86 -7.55 3.67 -8.49
CA TRP A 86 -7.22 4.40 -7.26
C TRP A 86 -5.83 5.04 -7.32
N GLN A 87 -4.83 4.33 -7.87
CA GLN A 87 -3.49 4.88 -8.04
C GLN A 87 -3.48 6.04 -9.03
N ALA A 88 -4.18 5.91 -10.17
CA ALA A 88 -4.27 6.94 -11.18
C ALA A 88 -4.95 8.21 -10.64
N ALA A 89 -6.03 8.07 -9.87
CA ALA A 89 -6.75 9.18 -9.26
C ALA A 89 -5.94 9.92 -8.17
N ASN A 90 -5.07 9.22 -7.44
CA ASN A 90 -4.27 9.79 -6.35
C ASN A 90 -2.87 10.23 -6.78
N ARG A 91 -2.43 9.87 -8.00
CA ARG A 91 -1.23 10.44 -8.57
C ARG A 91 -1.56 11.86 -9.00
N VAL A 92 -0.83 12.83 -8.46
CA VAL A 92 -0.78 14.16 -9.06
C VAL A 92 -0.41 13.94 -10.53
N PRO A 93 -1.28 14.31 -11.50
CA PRO A 93 -0.92 14.19 -12.89
C PRO A 93 0.37 15.00 -13.11
N PRO A 94 1.36 14.49 -13.85
CA PRO A 94 2.44 15.36 -14.32
C PRO A 94 1.79 16.59 -14.98
N PRO A 95 2.34 17.80 -14.79
CA PRO A 95 1.83 18.99 -15.47
C PRO A 95 1.69 18.61 -16.94
N SER A 96 0.48 18.77 -17.48
CA SER A 96 0.13 18.37 -18.83
C SER A 96 1.22 18.84 -19.78
N THR A 97 2.01 17.90 -20.33
CA THR A 97 2.76 18.18 -21.54
C THR A 97 1.69 18.31 -22.61
N SER A 98 1.20 19.53 -22.82
CA SER A 98 0.38 19.84 -23.99
C SER A 98 1.15 19.33 -25.20
N PRO A 99 0.56 18.51 -26.08
CA PRO A 99 1.18 18.22 -27.35
C PRO A 99 1.30 19.58 -28.05
N ILE A 100 2.54 20.03 -28.26
CA ILE A 100 2.81 21.10 -29.21
C ILE A 100 2.44 20.50 -30.56
N SER A 101 1.21 20.75 -31.00
CA SER A 101 0.83 20.53 -32.38
C SER A 101 1.77 21.38 -33.25
N PRO A 102 2.48 20.79 -34.23
CA PRO A 102 3.19 21.59 -35.21
C PRO A 102 2.12 22.33 -36.03
N GLN A 103 2.06 23.65 -35.87
CA GLN A 103 1.38 24.49 -36.85
C GLN A 103 2.24 24.48 -38.11
N THR A 104 1.69 23.89 -39.18
CA THR A 104 2.13 24.10 -40.56
C THR A 104 1.84 25.52 -41.00
#